data_AF-A0A540UW09-F1
#
_entry.id   AF-A0A540UW09-F1
#
_cell.length_a   1.000
_cell.length_b   1.000
_cell.length_c   1.000
_cell.angle_alpha   90.00
_cell.angle_beta   90.00
_cell.angle_gamma   90.00
#
_symmetry.space_group_name_H-M   'P 1'
#
loop_
_entity.id
_entity.type
_entity.pdbx_description
1 polymer ?
#
loop_
_entity_poly.entity_id
_entity_poly.type
_entity_poly.pdbx_seq_one_letter_code
_entity_poly.pdbx_strand_id
1 'polypeptide(L)' 'MGFILGIKGENLGGWRFISGIKGENLGGWEFILGIERMNLGGWGFILGIERMNLGGWGFILGIKGENLGGWRFISGI' A
#
# COMPACT_ATOMS: atom_id res chain seq x y z
N MET A 1 -15.17 -7.06 4.82
CA MET A 1 -14.69 -5.69 4.57
C MET A 1 -14.29 -5.10 5.92
N GLY A 2 -13.04 -4.70 6.09
CA GLY A 2 -12.54 -4.15 7.36
C GLY A 2 -11.88 -2.78 7.18
N PHE A 3 -11.97 -1.93 8.19
CA PHE A 3 -11.31 -0.64 8.23
C PHE A 3 -10.26 -0.66 9.34
N ILE A 4 -9.05 -0.22 9.01
CA ILE A 4 -7.90 -0.28 9.90
C ILE A 4 -7.29 1.12 10.02
N LEU A 5 -7.02 1.54 11.26
CA LEU A 5 -6.35 2.79 11.57
C LEU A 5 -5.17 2.52 12.54
N GLY A 6 -3.97 3.01 12.20
CA GLY A 6 -2.86 3.07 13.16
C GLY A 6 -2.27 1.73 13.60
N ILE A 7 -1.92 0.86 12.65
CA ILE A 7 -1.25 -0.43 12.95
C ILE A 7 0.27 -0.33 12.81
N LYS A 8 0.96 -1.10 13.65
CA LYS A 8 2.40 -1.30 13.62
C LYS A 8 2.72 -2.80 13.69
N GLY A 9 3.07 -3.38 12.55
CA GLY A 9 3.63 -4.71 12.37
C GLY A 9 2.61 -5.86 12.32
N GLU A 10 1.75 -5.93 11.31
CA GLU A 10 0.92 -7.12 11.02
C GLU A 10 1.03 -7.61 9.56
N ASN A 11 0.80 -8.93 9.38
CA ASN A 11 0.58 -9.54 8.07
C ASN A 11 -0.93 -9.58 7.83
N LEU A 12 -1.38 -8.78 6.88
CA LEU A 12 -2.77 -8.47 6.71
C LEU A 12 -3.22 -9.06 5.36
N GLY A 13 -4.22 -9.96 5.37
CA GLY A 13 -4.86 -10.53 4.17
C GLY A 13 -6.32 -10.08 3.89
N GLY A 14 -6.68 -9.85 2.63
CA GLY A 14 -8.08 -9.66 2.16
C GLY A 14 -8.54 -8.22 1.94
N TRP A 15 -9.81 -8.03 1.52
CA TRP A 15 -10.37 -6.73 1.11
C TRP A 15 -10.52 -5.72 2.27
N ARG A 16 -9.69 -4.66 2.29
CA ARG A 16 -9.63 -3.68 3.40
C ARG A 16 -9.29 -2.26 2.98
N PHE A 17 -9.68 -1.32 3.84
CA PHE A 17 -9.25 0.07 3.82
C PHE A 17 -8.29 0.34 5.00
N ILE A 18 -7.18 1.00 4.71
CA ILE A 18 -6.07 1.17 5.64
C ILE A 18 -5.60 2.63 5.63
N SER A 19 -5.38 3.21 6.82
CA SER A 19 -4.78 4.53 6.95
C SER A 19 -3.80 4.67 8.13
N GLY A 20 -2.75 5.46 7.93
CA GLY A 20 -1.85 5.90 9.00
C GLY A 20 -0.99 4.77 9.56
N ILE A 21 -0.33 4.02 8.68
CA ILE A 21 0.43 2.83 9.04
C ILE A 21 1.93 3.06 8.89
N LYS A 22 2.73 2.37 9.73
CA LYS A 22 4.19 2.34 9.65
C LYS A 22 4.72 0.91 9.53
N GLY A 23 5.05 0.49 8.30
CA GLY A 23 5.86 -0.71 8.03
C GLY A 23 5.08 -2.02 8.02
N GLU A 24 4.24 -2.24 6.99
CA GLU A 24 3.43 -3.47 6.86
C GLU A 24 3.76 -4.28 5.61
N ASN A 25 3.52 -5.59 5.71
CA ASN A 25 3.39 -6.51 4.58
C ASN A 25 1.91 -6.80 4.37
N LEU A 26 1.40 -6.37 3.23
CA LEU A 26 -0.01 -6.43 2.90
C LEU A 26 -0.26 -7.34 1.68
N GLY A 27 -1.39 -8.06 1.69
CA GLY A 27 -1.72 -9.05 0.68
C GLY A 27 -3.23 -9.11 0.40
N GLY A 28 -3.61 -9.06 -0.88
CA GLY A 28 -5.01 -9.07 -1.30
C GLY A 28 -5.39 -7.81 -2.07
N TRP A 29 -6.64 -7.34 -1.89
CA TRP A 29 -7.18 -6.12 -2.50
C TRP A 29 -7.30 -5.01 -1.47
N GLU A 30 -6.59 -3.90 -1.64
CA GLU A 30 -6.44 -2.94 -0.54
C GLU A 30 -6.54 -1.48 -1.01
N PHE A 31 -7.15 -0.65 -0.18
CA PHE A 31 -7.16 0.80 -0.37
C PHE A 31 -6.39 1.47 0.78
N ILE A 32 -5.42 2.32 0.44
CA ILE A 32 -4.37 2.72 1.36
C ILE A 32 -4.11 4.22 1.28
N LEU A 33 -4.11 4.88 2.44
CA LEU A 33 -3.82 6.31 2.57
C LEU A 33 -2.75 6.58 3.64
N GLY A 34 -1.68 7.29 3.26
CA GLY A 34 -0.72 7.85 4.22
C GLY A 34 0.07 6.77 4.95
N ILE A 35 1.03 6.15 4.25
CA ILE A 35 1.92 5.13 4.84
C ILE A 35 3.39 5.52 4.68
N GLU A 36 4.18 5.35 5.72
CA GLU A 36 5.62 5.61 5.69
C GLU A 36 6.38 4.50 4.94
N ARG A 37 6.05 3.23 5.21
CA ARG A 37 6.68 2.09 4.55
C ARG A 37 5.72 0.93 4.34
N MET A 38 5.69 0.36 3.14
CA MET A 38 4.76 -0.70 2.77
C MET A 38 5.38 -1.71 1.81
N ASN A 39 5.06 -2.99 1.98
CA ASN A 39 5.25 -4.01 0.94
C ASN A 39 3.87 -4.60 0.56
N LEU A 40 3.48 -4.52 -0.72
CA LEU A 40 2.23 -5.07 -1.23
C LEU A 40 2.46 -6.29 -2.13
N GLY A 41 1.85 -7.42 -1.81
CA GLY A 41 1.89 -8.65 -2.60
C GLY A 41 0.64 -8.92 -3.46
N GLY A 42 -0.19 -7.90 -3.75
CA GLY A 42 -1.52 -8.08 -4.36
C GLY A 42 -1.98 -6.92 -5.23
N TRP A 43 -3.29 -6.67 -5.26
CA TRP A 43 -3.91 -5.53 -5.93
C TRP A 43 -4.15 -4.39 -4.94
N GLY A 44 -3.82 -3.14 -5.29
CA GLY A 44 -4.08 -2.03 -4.38
C GLY A 44 -4.26 -0.67 -5.03
N PHE A 45 -4.99 0.21 -4.35
CA PHE A 45 -5.06 1.63 -4.62
C PHE A 45 -4.42 2.41 -3.48
N ILE A 46 -3.46 3.27 -3.80
CA ILE A 46 -2.50 3.80 -2.84
C ILE A 46 -2.34 5.30 -3.03
N LEU A 47 -2.45 6.05 -1.94
CA LEU A 47 -2.26 7.49 -1.92
C LEU A 47 -1.27 7.89 -0.82
N GLY A 48 -0.24 8.67 -1.17
CA GLY A 48 0.66 9.28 -0.20
C GLY A 48 1.49 8.25 0.56
N ILE A 49 2.46 7.63 -0.12
CA ILE A 49 3.43 6.72 0.53
C ILE A 49 4.85 7.27 0.46
N GLU A 50 5.58 7.21 1.57
CA GLU A 50 6.99 7.58 1.53
C GLU A 50 7.84 6.48 0.88
N ARG A 51 7.76 5.23 1.33
CA ARG A 51 8.47 4.10 0.70
C ARG A 51 7.58 2.91 0.42
N MET A 52 7.58 2.46 -0.83
CA MET A 52 6.77 1.31 -1.23
C MET A 52 7.59 0.23 -1.93
N ASN A 53 7.29 -1.03 -1.58
CA ASN A 53 7.58 -2.19 -2.40
C ASN A 53 6.28 -2.80 -2.94
N LEU A 54 6.18 -3.02 -4.23
CA LEU A 54 5.01 -3.64 -4.87
C LEU A 54 5.49 -4.87 -5.62
N GLY A 55 4.91 -6.03 -5.34
CA GLY A 55 5.11 -7.27 -6.11
C GLY A 55 3.91 -7.63 -6.99
N GLY A 56 2.86 -6.80 -7.02
CA GLY A 56 1.58 -7.08 -7.66
C GLY A 56 1.10 -5.95 -8.56
N TRP A 57 -0.21 -5.74 -8.61
CA TRP A 57 -0.83 -4.69 -9.42
C TRP A 57 -1.23 -3.51 -8.55
N GLY A 58 -1.07 -2.28 -9.05
CA GLY A 58 -1.48 -1.14 -8.25
C GLY A 58 -1.68 0.17 -8.99
N PHE A 59 -2.59 0.97 -8.44
CA PHE A 59 -2.73 2.39 -8.75
C PHE A 59 -2.13 3.20 -7.62
N ILE A 60 -1.22 4.10 -7.98
CA ILE A 60 -0.37 4.82 -7.03
C ILE A 60 -0.47 6.31 -7.30
N LEU A 61 -0.76 7.09 -6.26
CA LEU A 61 -0.74 8.54 -6.29
C LEU A 61 0.19 9.10 -5.20
N GLY A 62 1.22 9.85 -5.60
CA GLY A 62 2.15 10.52 -4.68
C GLY A 62 3.01 9.56 -3.85
N ILE A 63 4.14 9.12 -4.41
CA ILE A 63 5.15 8.29 -3.72
C ILE A 63 6.53 8.94 -3.71
N LYS A 64 7.24 8.84 -2.58
CA LYS A 64 8.59 9.39 -2.40
C LYS A 64 9.67 8.31 -2.20
N GLY A 65 9.72 7.36 -3.12
CA GLY A 65 10.70 6.26 -3.11
C GLY A 65 10.02 4.91 -3.32
N GLU A 66 10.41 4.20 -4.37
CA GLU A 66 9.69 3.03 -4.83
C GLU A 66 10.65 1.93 -5.30
N ASN A 67 10.39 0.69 -4.89
CA ASN A 67 11.01 -0.48 -5.48
C ASN A 67 9.89 -1.40 -5.95
N LEU A 68 9.62 -1.41 -7.24
CA LEU A 68 8.34 -1.90 -7.73
C LEU A 68 8.55 -2.98 -8.80
N GLY A 69 7.82 -4.07 -8.68
CA GLY A 69 7.60 -5.12 -9.68
C GLY A 69 6.11 -5.24 -10.02
N GLY A 70 5.80 -5.79 -11.19
CA GLY A 70 4.42 -5.93 -11.67
C GLY A 70 3.88 -4.70 -12.41
N TRP A 71 2.59 -4.77 -12.78
CA TRP A 71 1.89 -3.77 -13.60
C TRP A 71 1.28 -2.67 -12.75
N ARG A 72 1.42 -1.41 -13.20
CA ARG A 72 1.10 -0.26 -12.36
C ARG A 72 0.81 1.00 -13.13
N PHE A 73 -0.02 1.83 -12.53
CA PHE A 73 -0.30 3.19 -12.99
C PHE A 73 0.08 4.15 -11.87
N ILE A 74 1.09 4.98 -12.13
CA ILE A 74 1.62 5.95 -11.19
C ILE A 74 1.27 7.34 -11.72
N SER A 75 0.62 8.16 -10.89
CA SER A 75 0.43 9.57 -11.15
C SER A 75 1.06 10.36 -9.99
N GLY A 76 2.07 11.16 -10.33
CA GLY A 76 2.77 12.03 -9.39
C GLY A 76 2.28 13.47 -9.54
N ILE A 77 2.32 14.22 -8.44
CA ILE A 77 2.56 15.67 -8.43
C ILE A 77 3.95 15.86 -7.84
#